data_AF-A0A485LE89-F1
#
_entry.id   AF-A0A485LE89-F1
#
_cell.length_a   1.000
_cell.length_b   1.000
_cell.length_c   1.000
_cell.angle_alpha   90.00
_cell.angle_beta   90.00
_cell.angle_gamma   90.00
#
_symmetry.space_group_name_H-M   'P 1'
#
loop_
_entity.id
_entity.type
_entity.pdbx_description
1 polymer ?
#
loop_
_entity_poly.entity_id
_entity_poly.type
_entity_poly.pdbx_seq_one_letter_code
_entity_poly.pdbx_strand_id
1 'polypeptide(L)'
;MTTCCFKGCSRPTITGKAQCEAHKRKRLCASAGCTNMVNKRGLCVRHGARDGLCSIPGCHTSQVRVGGMCYAHSLAMPRQTSHETRRQAHQEAKLTYASGCETSWDLSEEEFDWIAKLLDDIDDDVVDDNAIGYSSCWNLV
;
A
#
# COMPACT_ATOMS: atom_id res chain seq x y z
N MET A 1 -7.52 -21.63 23.20
CA MET A 1 -6.92 -21.24 21.91
C MET A 1 -7.56 -19.93 21.47
N THR A 2 -6.79 -18.85 21.42
CA THR A 2 -7.27 -17.55 20.93
C THR A 2 -7.29 -17.56 19.41
N THR A 3 -8.42 -17.16 18.83
CA THR A 3 -8.63 -17.10 17.38
C THR A 3 -8.19 -15.75 16.83
N CYS A 4 -7.68 -15.73 15.60
CA CYS A 4 -7.26 -14.50 14.93
C CYS A 4 -8.36 -13.43 14.95
N CYS A 5 -7.97 -12.19 15.28
CA CYS A 5 -8.87 -11.03 15.33
C CYS A 5 -9.46 -10.60 13.97
N PHE A 6 -9.07 -11.25 12.87
CA PHE A 6 -9.55 -10.95 11.54
C PHE A 6 -10.92 -11.58 11.29
N LYS A 7 -11.89 -10.79 10.82
CA LYS A 7 -13.25 -11.26 10.53
C LYS A 7 -13.22 -12.50 9.62
N GLY A 8 -13.82 -13.60 10.08
CA GLY A 8 -13.90 -14.86 9.33
C GLY A 8 -12.61 -15.69 9.32
N CYS A 9 -11.57 -15.31 10.06
CA CYS A 9 -10.36 -16.13 10.18
C CYS A 9 -10.46 -17.04 11.40
N SER A 10 -10.45 -18.35 11.19
CA SER A 10 -10.47 -19.36 12.26
C SER A 10 -9.08 -19.82 12.72
N ARG A 11 -8.00 -19.27 12.13
CA ARG A 11 -6.62 -19.67 12.46
C ARG A 11 -6.24 -19.22 13.87
N PRO A 12 -5.40 -20.00 14.59
CA PRO A 12 -4.91 -19.62 15.91
C PRO A 12 -4.01 -18.38 15.83
N THR A 13 -4.01 -17.58 16.90
CA THR A 13 -3.11 -16.44 17.03
C THR A 13 -1.66 -16.87 17.30
N ILE A 14 -0.71 -16.02 16.91
CA ILE A 14 0.69 -16.13 17.32
C ILE A 14 0.82 -15.72 18.80
N THR A 15 1.75 -16.31 19.53
CA THR A 15 2.08 -15.91 20.91
C THR A 15 2.39 -14.41 20.98
N GLY A 16 1.67 -13.69 21.83
CA GLY A 16 1.86 -12.24 22.03
C GLY A 16 1.24 -11.33 20.95
N LYS A 17 0.58 -11.87 19.93
CA LYS A 17 -0.13 -11.08 18.90
C LYS A 17 -1.59 -11.49 18.79
N ALA A 18 -2.46 -10.57 18.33
CA ALA A 18 -3.87 -10.85 18.07
C ALA A 18 -4.12 -11.51 16.69
N GLN A 19 -3.07 -11.62 15.86
CA GLN A 19 -3.12 -12.14 14.50
C GLN A 19 -2.53 -13.55 14.39
N CYS A 20 -2.96 -14.30 13.37
CA CYS A 20 -2.32 -15.55 12.97
C CYS A 20 -1.10 -15.30 12.08
N GLU A 21 -0.35 -16.36 11.76
CA GLU A 21 0.83 -16.31 10.88
C GLU A 21 0.57 -15.60 9.55
N ALA A 22 -0.57 -15.91 8.91
CA ALA A 22 -0.96 -15.29 7.64
C ALA A 22 -1.36 -13.80 7.76
N HIS A 23 -1.70 -13.34 8.97
CA HIS A 23 -2.17 -11.98 9.24
C HIS A 23 -1.19 -11.18 10.10
N LYS A 24 0.01 -11.70 10.38
CA LYS A 24 0.99 -11.09 11.29
C LYS A 24 1.42 -9.68 10.89
N ARG A 25 1.39 -9.38 9.59
CA ARG A 25 1.71 -8.05 9.01
C ARG A 25 0.50 -7.14 8.79
N LYS A 26 -0.73 -7.64 8.99
CA LYS A 26 -1.93 -6.83 8.82
C LYS A 26 -2.26 -6.10 10.12
N ARG A 27 -2.35 -4.78 10.05
CA ARG A 27 -2.75 -3.92 11.19
C ARG A 27 -4.26 -3.65 11.17
N LEU A 28 -4.86 -3.60 12.35
CA LEU A 28 -6.25 -3.18 12.54
C LEU A 28 -6.33 -1.68 12.70
N CYS A 29 -7.47 -1.11 12.33
CA CYS A 29 -7.76 0.30 12.53
C CYS A 29 -7.65 0.67 14.02
N ALA A 30 -6.96 1.77 14.30
CA ALA A 30 -6.74 2.30 15.65
C ALA A 30 -8.03 2.74 16.38
N SER A 31 -9.15 2.87 15.66
CA SER A 31 -10.44 3.18 16.25
C SER A 31 -10.93 2.01 17.13
N ALA A 32 -11.29 2.30 18.37
CA ALA A 32 -11.70 1.31 19.36
C ALA A 32 -12.83 0.41 18.84
N GLY A 33 -12.66 -0.91 18.99
CA GLY A 33 -13.63 -1.90 18.53
C GLY A 33 -13.70 -2.08 17.01
N CYS A 34 -12.83 -1.42 16.23
CA CYS A 34 -12.82 -1.59 14.79
C CYS A 34 -12.00 -2.82 14.37
N THR A 35 -12.66 -3.75 13.69
CA THR A 35 -12.00 -4.95 13.12
C THR A 35 -11.58 -4.76 11.66
N ASN A 36 -11.67 -3.54 11.12
CA ASN A 36 -11.28 -3.27 9.74
C ASN A 36 -9.76 -3.09 9.65
N MET A 37 -9.20 -3.42 8.49
CA MET A 37 -7.79 -3.17 8.22
C MET A 37 -7.48 -1.68 8.12
N VAL A 38 -6.27 -1.33 8.55
CA VAL A 38 -5.67 -0.03 8.22
C VAL A 38 -5.54 0.08 6.70
N ASN A 39 -5.82 1.27 6.19
CA ASN A 39 -5.54 1.65 4.82
C ASN A 39 -4.43 2.70 4.77
N LYS A 40 -4.55 3.77 5.58
CA LYS A 40 -3.55 4.82 5.72
C LYS A 40 -3.65 5.45 7.12
N ARG A 41 -2.54 5.97 7.66
CA ARG A 41 -2.49 6.70 8.94
C ARG A 41 -3.09 5.91 10.13
N GLY A 42 -2.88 4.60 10.17
CA GLY A 42 -3.44 3.74 11.24
C GLY A 42 -4.98 3.61 11.23
N LEU A 43 -5.68 4.12 10.21
CA LEU A 43 -7.13 4.17 10.16
C LEU A 43 -7.66 3.35 8.98
N CYS A 44 -8.91 2.90 9.07
CA CYS A 44 -9.62 2.32 7.92
C CYS A 44 -10.34 3.41 7.12
N VAL A 45 -10.80 3.08 5.91
CA VAL A 45 -11.51 4.03 5.04
C VAL A 45 -12.72 4.69 5.70
N ARG A 46 -13.43 3.96 6.58
CA ARG A 46 -14.58 4.49 7.32
C ARG A 46 -14.17 5.43 8.47
N HIS A 47 -12.94 5.28 8.96
CA HIS A 47 -12.43 6.02 10.11
C HIS A 47 -11.38 7.07 9.69
N GLY A 48 -11.40 7.53 8.44
CA GLY A 48 -10.57 8.68 8.02
C GLY A 48 -9.25 8.32 7.33
N ALA A 49 -9.06 7.08 6.88
CA ALA A 49 -7.90 6.77 6.04
C ALA A 49 -7.91 7.49 4.68
N ARG A 50 -9.09 7.95 4.26
CA ARG A 50 -9.29 8.80 3.09
C ARG A 50 -10.06 10.03 3.55
N ASP A 51 -9.34 11.12 3.66
CA ASP A 51 -9.81 12.42 4.07
C ASP A 51 -9.45 13.45 2.99
N GLY A 52 -10.31 14.44 2.81
CA GLY A 52 -10.13 15.50 1.83
C GLY A 52 -11.46 16.02 1.33
N LEU A 53 -11.50 17.29 0.93
CA LEU A 53 -12.67 17.86 0.27
C LEU A 53 -12.68 17.44 -1.19
N CYS A 54 -13.88 17.21 -1.71
CA CYS A 54 -14.07 16.97 -3.13
C CYS A 54 -13.50 18.12 -3.95
N SER A 55 -12.65 17.82 -4.93
CA SER A 55 -12.06 18.80 -5.84
C SER A 55 -13.07 19.53 -6.75
N ILE A 56 -14.36 19.20 -6.67
CA ILE A 56 -15.41 19.83 -7.49
C ILE A 56 -15.90 21.07 -6.76
N PRO A 57 -15.85 22.26 -7.37
CA PRO A 57 -16.30 23.50 -6.75
C PRO A 57 -17.77 23.40 -6.34
N GLY A 58 -18.08 23.85 -5.12
CA GLY A 58 -19.43 23.74 -4.54
C GLY A 58 -19.76 22.38 -3.92
N CYS A 59 -18.85 21.40 -3.96
CA CYS A 59 -19.02 20.13 -3.26
C CYS A 59 -18.31 20.14 -1.91
N HIS A 60 -19.08 20.12 -0.82
CA HIS A 60 -18.56 20.12 0.55
C HIS A 60 -18.32 18.71 1.14
N THR A 61 -18.36 17.67 0.30
CA THR A 61 -18.16 16.29 0.76
C THR A 61 -16.71 16.06 1.15
N SER A 62 -16.49 15.64 2.41
CA SER A 62 -15.17 15.35 2.99
C SER A 62 -14.67 13.91 2.78
N GLN A 63 -15.45 13.11 2.07
CA GLN A 63 -15.13 11.71 1.76
C GLN A 63 -14.69 11.58 0.30
N VAL A 64 -13.43 11.87 0.04
CA VAL A 64 -12.83 11.70 -1.29
C VAL A 64 -12.47 10.23 -1.58
N ARG A 65 -12.59 9.88 -2.85
CA ARG A 65 -12.30 8.58 -3.43
C ARG A 65 -11.06 8.71 -4.33
N VAL A 66 -11.17 8.29 -5.58
CA VAL A 66 -10.08 8.36 -6.55
C VAL A 66 -10.07 9.75 -7.18
N GLY A 67 -8.88 10.31 -7.41
CA GLY A 67 -8.73 11.60 -8.09
C GLY A 67 -9.22 12.80 -7.29
N GLY A 68 -9.27 12.73 -5.96
CA GLY A 68 -9.67 13.86 -5.11
C GLY A 68 -11.16 14.18 -5.12
N MET A 69 -12.01 13.32 -5.68
CA MET A 69 -13.46 13.58 -5.77
C MET A 69 -14.28 12.67 -4.86
N CYS A 70 -15.47 13.12 -4.48
CA CYS A 70 -16.43 12.30 -3.73
C CYS A 70 -16.96 11.14 -4.57
N TYR A 71 -17.67 10.19 -3.94
CA TYR A 71 -18.22 9.03 -4.65
C TYR A 71 -19.09 9.43 -5.85
N ALA A 72 -20.05 10.34 -5.66
CA ALA A 72 -20.94 10.80 -6.73
C ALA A 72 -20.18 11.40 -7.92
N HIS A 73 -19.21 12.28 -7.66
CA HIS A 73 -18.42 12.92 -8.71
C HIS A 73 -17.38 11.99 -9.34
N SER A 74 -16.91 10.96 -8.61
CA SER A 74 -15.99 9.97 -9.17
C SER A 74 -16.63 9.04 -10.20
N LEU A 75 -17.96 8.90 -10.20
CA LEU A 75 -18.69 8.11 -11.20
C LEU A 75 -18.79 8.83 -12.55
N ALA A 76 -18.79 10.16 -12.53
CA ALA A 76 -18.87 10.99 -13.73
C ALA A 76 -17.52 11.17 -14.42
N MET A 77 -16.41 10.81 -13.78
CA MET A 77 -15.09 10.98 -14.38
C MET A 77 -14.75 9.76 -15.25
N PRO A 78 -14.49 9.95 -16.55
CA PRO A 78 -13.98 8.89 -17.39
C PRO A 78 -12.62 8.46 -16.84
N ARG A 79 -12.43 7.14 -16.75
CA ARG A 79 -11.15 6.56 -16.36
C ARG A 79 -10.08 7.03 -17.34
N GLN A 80 -9.11 7.80 -16.84
CA GLN A 80 -8.17 8.56 -17.69
C GLN A 80 -7.31 7.69 -18.62
N THR A 81 -7.13 6.41 -18.30
CA THR A 81 -6.42 5.46 -19.16
C THR A 81 -7.26 4.21 -19.38
N SER A 82 -7.33 3.77 -20.64
CA SER A 82 -7.96 2.49 -20.97
C SER A 82 -7.18 1.36 -20.31
N HIS A 83 -7.86 0.25 -20.02
CA HIS A 83 -7.18 -0.93 -19.50
C HIS A 83 -6.02 -1.37 -20.39
N GLU A 84 -6.18 -1.22 -21.71
CA GLU A 84 -5.17 -1.55 -22.71
C GLU A 84 -3.96 -0.63 -22.64
N THR A 85 -4.16 0.69 -22.59
CA THR A 85 -3.04 1.65 -22.45
C THR A 85 -2.23 1.41 -21.17
N ARG A 86 -2.88 1.05 -20.06
CA ARG A 86 -2.18 0.67 -18.82
C ARG A 86 -1.39 -0.63 -18.97
N ARG A 87 -1.93 -1.61 -19.69
CA ARG A 87 -1.26 -2.89 -19.95
C ARG A 87 -0.05 -2.69 -20.86
N GLN A 88 -0.20 -1.89 -21.91
CA GLN A 88 0.87 -1.53 -22.83
C GLN A 88 1.99 -0.78 -22.09
N ALA A 89 1.67 0.27 -21.32
CA ALA A 89 2.67 0.99 -20.52
C ALA A 89 3.42 0.06 -19.53
N HIS A 90 2.74 -0.94 -18.94
CA HIS A 90 3.40 -1.94 -18.11
C HIS A 90 4.33 -2.86 -18.89
N GLN A 91 3.93 -3.26 -20.10
CA GLN A 91 4.79 -4.05 -21.00
C GLN A 91 6.00 -3.25 -21.46
N GLU A 92 5.81 -1.99 -21.84
CA GLU A 92 6.88 -1.06 -22.23
C GLU A 92 7.84 -0.84 -21.07
N ALA A 93 7.36 -0.51 -19.87
CA ALA A 93 8.20 -0.35 -18.69
C ALA A 93 8.99 -1.62 -18.35
N LYS A 94 8.36 -2.80 -18.49
CA LYS A 94 9.06 -4.09 -18.36
C LYS A 94 10.16 -4.26 -19.39
N LEU A 95 9.90 -3.92 -20.64
CA LEU A 95 10.90 -4.03 -21.70
C LEU A 95 12.04 -3.04 -21.48
N THR A 96 11.75 -1.78 -21.14
CA THR A 96 12.76 -0.75 -20.86
C THR A 96 13.67 -1.14 -19.70
N TYR A 97 13.10 -1.69 -18.62
CA TYR A 97 13.90 -2.11 -17.46
C TYR A 97 14.58 -3.47 -17.68
N ALA A 98 14.03 -4.34 -18.53
CA ALA A 98 14.67 -5.59 -18.94
C ALA A 98 15.78 -5.38 -19.98
N SER A 99 15.72 -4.31 -20.78
CA SER A 99 16.72 -3.98 -21.81
C SER A 99 17.89 -3.15 -21.29
N GLY A 100 17.91 -2.82 -20.00
CA GLY A 100 18.81 -1.83 -19.41
C GLY A 100 20.15 -2.35 -18.89
N CYS A 101 20.41 -3.66 -18.86
CA CYS A 101 21.74 -4.12 -18.46
C CYS A 101 22.17 -5.39 -19.20
N GLU A 102 23.24 -5.25 -19.98
CA GLU A 102 24.20 -6.34 -20.19
C GLU A 102 25.04 -6.50 -18.90
N THR A 103 24.41 -6.55 -17.72
CA THR A 103 25.13 -7.08 -16.55
C THR A 103 24.88 -8.57 -16.57
N SER A 104 25.89 -9.31 -17.01
CA SER A 104 26.04 -10.71 -16.67
C SER A 104 25.76 -10.85 -15.18
N TRP A 105 24.69 -11.55 -14.81
CA TRP A 105 24.34 -11.84 -13.43
C TRP A 105 25.24 -12.97 -12.92
N ASP A 106 26.56 -12.83 -13.08
CA ASP A 106 27.54 -13.73 -12.50
C ASP A 106 27.86 -13.25 -11.08
N LEU A 107 26.85 -13.20 -10.22
CA LEU A 107 27.07 -13.12 -8.78
C LEU A 107 27.42 -14.53 -8.30
N SER A 108 28.55 -14.66 -7.62
CA SER A 108 28.95 -15.91 -6.98
C SER A 108 27.94 -16.35 -5.92
N GLU A 109 27.91 -17.64 -5.58
CA GLU A 109 26.99 -18.16 -4.54
C GLU A 109 27.19 -17.46 -3.19
N GLU A 110 28.41 -17.01 -2.89
CA GLU A 110 28.75 -16.28 -1.67
C GLU A 110 28.18 -14.85 -1.66
N GLU A 111 28.13 -14.19 -2.82
CA GLU A 111 27.50 -12.87 -2.95
C GLU A 111 25.98 -12.95 -2.84
N PHE A 112 25.37 -14.01 -3.38
CA PHE A 112 23.94 -14.27 -3.20
C PHE A 112 23.56 -14.53 -1.75
N ASP A 113 24.36 -15.30 -1.01
CA ASP A 113 24.12 -15.57 0.41
C ASP A 113 24.26 -14.30 1.26
N TRP A 114 25.25 -13.44 0.95
CA TRP A 114 25.39 -12.15 1.61
C TRP A 114 24.19 -11.22 1.34
N ILE A 115 23.72 -11.13 0.10
CA ILE A 115 22.53 -10.33 -0.25
C ILE A 115 21.28 -10.89 0.43
N ALA A 116 21.11 -12.21 0.43
CA ALA A 116 19.97 -12.87 1.08
C ALA A 116 19.96 -12.62 2.59
N LYS A 117 21.12 -12.73 3.24
CA LYS A 117 21.28 -12.43 4.66
C LYS A 117 20.98 -10.96 4.97
N LEU A 118 21.46 -10.04 4.12
CA LEU A 118 21.17 -8.62 4.25
C LEU A 118 19.67 -8.31 4.13
N LEU A 119 18.96 -9.01 3.25
CA LEU A 119 17.51 -8.85 3.07
C LEU A 119 16.69 -9.44 4.22
N ASP A 120 17.12 -10.57 4.80
CA ASP A 120 16.48 -11.17 5.97
C ASP A 120 16.72 -10.36 7.26
N ASP A 121 17.85 -9.64 7.33
CA ASP A 121 18.20 -8.76 8.46
C ASP A 121 17.55 -7.35 8.37
N ILE A 122 16.92 -7.01 7.25
CA ILE A 122 16.09 -5.79 7.16
C ILE A 122 14.76 -6.09 7.86
N ASP A 123 14.67 -5.68 9.13
CA ASP A 123 13.41 -5.60 9.85
C ASP A 123 12.44 -4.66 9.09
N ASP A 124 11.36 -5.22 8.54
CA ASP A 124 10.18 -4.51 8.01
C ASP A 124 9.59 -3.51 9.04
N ASP A 125 10.01 -3.58 10.30
CA ASP A 125 9.60 -2.72 11.40
C ASP A 125 10.24 -1.29 11.37
N VAL A 126 11.14 -1.00 10.41
CA VAL A 126 11.65 0.36 10.13
C VAL A 126 10.91 1.05 8.98
N VAL A 127 9.76 0.54 8.54
CA VAL A 127 8.83 1.37 7.76
C VAL A 127 7.91 2.08 8.73
N ASP A 128 8.40 3.19 9.29
CA ASP A 128 7.50 4.21 9.80
C ASP A 128 6.69 4.74 8.60
N ASP A 129 5.38 4.42 8.55
CA ASP A 129 4.43 5.01 7.59
C ASP A 129 4.40 6.56 7.69
N ASN A 130 5.08 7.14 8.69
CA ASN A 130 5.29 8.57 8.86
C ASN A 130 6.60 9.09 8.21
N ALA A 131 7.44 8.23 7.63
CA ALA A 131 8.67 8.60 6.91
C ALA A 131 8.50 8.74 5.38
N ILE A 132 7.35 8.37 4.82
CA ILE A 132 6.95 8.92 3.51
C ILE A 132 6.32 10.29 3.75
N GLY A 133 7.18 11.21 4.17
CA GLY A 133 6.92 12.62 3.92
C GLY A 133 6.72 12.78 2.42
N TYR A 134 5.46 12.89 1.99
CA TYR A 134 5.14 13.74 0.85
C TYR A 134 5.42 15.20 1.28
N SER A 135 6.67 15.46 1.62
CA SER A 135 7.29 16.77 1.62
C SER A 135 7.48 17.09 0.13
N SER A 136 6.44 17.70 -0.45
CA SER A 136 6.57 18.82 -1.38
C SER A 136 7.91 18.93 -2.12
N CYS A 137 8.14 18.05 -3.09
CA CYS A 137 9.13 18.23 -4.16
C CYS A 137 8.47 17.85 -5.50
N TRP A 138 7.37 18.53 -5.82
CA TRP A 138 6.78 18.59 -7.17
C TRP A 138 6.42 20.04 -7.50
N ASN A 139 7.33 20.94 -7.23
CA ASN A 139 7.38 22.27 -7.84
C ASN A 139 8.79 22.81 -7.61
N LEU A 140 9.60 22.82 -8.67
CA LEU A 140 10.43 23.95 -9.10
C LEU A 140 11.34 23.46 -10.25
N VAL A 141 11.01 23.97 -11.45
CA VAL A 141 11.79 24.09 -12.70
C VAL A 141 12.25 22.81 -13.38
#